data_AF-A0A8H5Y1Q7-F1
#
_entry.id   AF-A0A8H5Y1Q7-F1
#
_cell.length_a   1.000
_cell.length_b   1.000
_cell.length_c   1.000
_cell.angle_alpha   90.00
_cell.angle_beta   90.00
_cell.angle_gamma   90.00
#
_symmetry.space_group_name_H-M   'P 1'
#
loop_
_entity.id
_entity.type
_entity.pdbx_description
1 polymer ?
#
loop_
_entity_poly.entity_id
_entity_poly.type
_entity_poly.pdbx_seq_one_letter_code
_entity_poly.pdbx_strand_id
1 'polypeptide(L)'
;MTENIGPLKSGEAQADVEDVEALAKQRSLIIGENDEEIIGLEKIIQVRISAFLKLQEEMDEKAKELRTHMHEGHVTPTPTAAPESKLRFKYNIRSESSRGNKNVFFDLKGAGGQNLPVHAILDGSYKWGSNQAWEILSVPGFNTRVIIKVAGNIFVLFSAGRQGHTVECERNRDASDLAAQWDLQGATVENVTDSTQVRFRNAKDGTYLDLSSSNTANGTAFLTYNGHGGVNQAFKLWKH
;
A
#
# COMPACT_ATOMS: atom_id res chain seq x y z
N MET A 1 -51.83 52.76 -7.69
CA MET A 1 -50.89 52.53 -6.58
C MET A 1 -49.55 52.18 -7.19
N THR A 2 -48.64 53.14 -7.26
CA THR A 2 -47.25 52.93 -7.69
C THR A 2 -46.39 53.10 -6.46
N GLU A 3 -45.75 52.02 -6.00
CA GLU A 3 -44.82 52.04 -4.87
C GLU A 3 -43.59 52.86 -5.24
N ASN A 4 -43.26 53.81 -4.36
CA ASN A 4 -42.15 54.72 -4.48
C ASN A 4 -40.90 54.02 -3.93
N ILE A 5 -40.04 53.50 -4.80
CA ILE A 5 -38.72 52.99 -4.40
C ILE A 5 -37.79 54.20 -4.40
N GLY A 6 -37.56 54.78 -3.21
CA GLY A 6 -36.64 55.90 -3.03
C GLY A 6 -35.19 55.50 -3.35
N PRO A 7 -34.34 56.46 -3.76
CA PRO A 7 -32.95 56.16 -4.09
C PRO A 7 -32.18 55.71 -2.85
N LEU A 8 -31.42 54.62 -2.96
CA LEU A 8 -30.47 54.19 -1.94
C LEU A 8 -29.52 55.35 -1.61
N LYS A 9 -29.42 55.68 -0.31
CA LYS A 9 -28.61 56.80 0.16
C LYS A 9 -27.13 56.43 -0.02
N SER A 10 -26.39 57.26 -0.76
CA SER A 10 -24.97 57.07 -1.10
C SER A 10 -24.03 56.85 0.10
N GLY A 11 -24.46 57.18 1.32
CA GLY A 11 -23.69 56.91 2.55
C GLY A 11 -23.74 55.45 3.02
N GLU A 12 -24.80 54.69 2.72
CA GLU A 12 -24.92 53.28 3.11
C GLU A 12 -24.01 52.39 2.24
N ALA A 13 -23.96 52.65 0.93
CA ALA A 13 -23.07 51.94 0.01
C ALA A 13 -21.58 52.20 0.28
N GLN A 14 -21.23 53.37 0.82
CA GLN A 14 -19.85 53.70 1.20
C GLN A 14 -19.41 52.93 2.45
N ALA A 15 -20.30 52.82 3.45
CA ALA A 15 -20.05 52.07 4.68
C ALA A 15 -19.90 50.56 4.42
N ASP A 16 -20.72 49.98 3.54
CA ASP A 16 -20.63 48.57 3.16
C ASP A 16 -19.29 48.22 2.49
N VAL A 17 -18.72 49.14 1.71
CA VAL A 17 -17.39 48.95 1.08
C VAL A 17 -16.28 48.97 2.12
N GLU A 18 -16.33 49.89 3.09
CA GLU A 18 -15.34 49.97 4.16
C GLU A 18 -15.36 48.71 5.05
N ASP A 19 -16.54 48.17 5.35
CA ASP A 19 -16.70 46.91 6.08
C ASP A 19 -16.12 45.70 5.31
N VAL A 20 -16.35 45.64 3.99
CA VAL A 20 -15.79 44.58 3.15
C VAL A 20 -14.26 44.67 3.07
N GLU A 21 -13.69 45.88 2.98
CA GLU A 21 -12.24 46.07 3.01
C GLU A 21 -11.62 45.69 4.37
N ALA A 22 -12.30 45.99 5.48
CA ALA A 22 -11.87 45.58 6.81
C ALA A 22 -11.86 44.05 6.95
N LEU A 23 -12.92 43.38 6.48
CA LEU A 23 -13.00 41.91 6.47
C LEU A 23 -11.92 41.28 5.58
N ALA A 24 -11.62 41.88 4.42
CA ALA A 24 -10.57 41.41 3.52
C ALA A 24 -9.18 41.49 4.17
N LYS A 25 -8.88 42.59 4.88
CA LYS A 25 -7.62 42.75 5.64
C LYS A 25 -7.51 41.74 6.77
N GLN A 26 -8.58 41.54 7.54
CA GLN A 26 -8.60 40.57 8.64
C GLN A 26 -8.39 39.14 8.12
N ARG A 27 -9.03 38.78 7.00
CA ARG A 27 -8.84 37.48 6.34
C ARG A 27 -7.40 37.28 5.87
N SER A 28 -6.78 38.31 5.30
CA SER A 28 -5.39 38.23 4.84
C SER A 28 -4.39 37.98 5.98
N LEU A 29 -4.63 38.56 7.16
CA LEU A 29 -3.83 38.33 8.36
C LEU A 29 -3.93 36.88 8.83
N ILE A 30 -5.15 36.36 8.98
CA ILE A 30 -5.39 34.97 9.42
C ILE A 30 -4.76 33.96 8.45
N ILE A 31 -4.84 34.21 7.14
CA ILE A 31 -4.18 33.34 6.14
C ILE A 31 -2.66 33.34 6.35
N GLY A 32 -2.04 34.50 6.55
CA GLY A 32 -0.60 34.60 6.79
C GLY A 32 -0.16 33.91 8.08
N GLU A 33 -0.92 34.03 9.17
CA GLU A 33 -0.65 33.34 10.45
C GLU A 33 -0.70 31.81 10.27
N ASN A 34 -1.69 31.30 9.55
CA ASN A 34 -1.80 29.88 9.25
C ASN A 34 -0.64 29.37 8.37
N ASP A 35 -0.16 30.16 7.42
CA ASP A 35 0.98 29.79 6.58
C ASP A 35 2.27 29.63 7.42
N GLU A 36 2.50 30.52 8.40
CA GLU A 36 3.62 30.40 9.33
C GLU A 36 3.51 29.16 10.24
N GLU A 37 2.31 28.86 10.74
CA GLU A 37 2.06 27.66 11.53
C GLU A 37 2.33 26.38 10.73
N ILE A 38 1.88 26.33 9.47
CA ILE A 38 2.12 25.20 8.56
C ILE A 38 3.62 24.99 8.35
N ILE A 39 4.38 26.05 8.06
CA ILE A 39 5.84 25.97 7.92
C ILE A 39 6.50 25.49 9.22
N GLY A 40 6.00 25.92 10.37
CA GLY A 40 6.45 25.45 11.69
C GLY A 40 6.22 23.95 11.88
N LEU A 41 5.02 23.46 11.56
CA LEU A 41 4.66 22.05 11.65
C LEU A 41 5.48 21.17 10.70
N GLU A 42 5.73 21.63 9.48
CA GLU A 42 6.58 20.91 8.52
C GLU A 42 8.00 20.71 9.06
N LYS A 43 8.59 21.74 9.67
CA LYS A 43 9.91 21.63 10.31
C LYS A 43 9.90 20.62 11.47
N ILE A 44 8.87 20.64 12.31
CA ILE A 44 8.73 19.71 13.43
C ILE A 44 8.62 18.26 12.91
N ILE A 45 7.83 18.04 11.86
CA ILE A 45 7.68 16.72 11.23
C ILE A 45 9.02 16.22 10.71
N GLN A 46 9.80 17.05 10.01
CA GLN A 46 11.11 16.68 9.48
C GLN A 46 12.11 16.29 10.59
N VAL A 47 12.13 17.05 11.68
CA VAL A 47 12.96 16.73 12.85
C VAL A 47 12.55 15.38 13.45
N ARG A 48 11.25 15.12 13.61
CA ARG A 48 10.74 13.86 14.17
C ARG A 48 10.99 12.66 13.25
N ILE A 49 10.88 12.82 11.94
CA ILE A 49 11.23 11.77 10.96
C ILE A 49 12.70 11.42 11.10
N SER A 50 13.58 12.42 11.16
CA SER A 50 15.03 12.21 11.29
C SER A 50 15.37 11.49 12.61
N ALA A 51 14.71 11.86 13.72
CA ALA A 51 14.88 11.20 15.00
C ALA A 51 14.38 9.74 14.98
N PHE A 52 13.24 9.49 14.34
CA PHE A 52 12.71 8.13 14.18
C PHE A 52 13.64 7.23 13.38
N LEU A 53 14.22 7.75 12.28
CA LEU A 53 15.18 6.99 11.48
C LEU A 53 16.44 6.62 12.27
N LYS A 54 16.96 7.53 13.10
CA LYS A 54 18.09 7.23 13.99
C LYS A 54 17.77 6.15 15.02
N LEU A 55 16.59 6.21 15.64
CA LEU A 55 16.15 5.17 16.57
C LEU A 55 15.98 3.81 15.88
N GLN A 56 15.53 3.80 14.63
CA GLN A 56 15.45 2.58 13.83
C GLN A 56 16.84 1.96 13.59
N GLU A 57 17.82 2.78 13.21
CA GLU A 57 19.21 2.33 13.04
C GLU A 57 19.81 1.77 14.34
N GLU A 58 19.58 2.45 15.48
CA GLU A 58 20.04 1.97 16.80
C GLU A 58 19.38 0.65 17.21
N MET A 59 18.08 0.49 16.94
CA MET A 59 17.38 -0.76 17.19
C MET A 59 17.92 -1.90 16.33
N ASP A 60 18.22 -1.63 15.06
CA ASP A 60 18.77 -2.63 14.14
C ASP A 60 20.19 -3.05 14.58
N GLU A 61 21.03 -2.11 15.02
CA GLU A 61 22.36 -2.44 15.58
C GLU A 61 22.26 -3.21 16.90
N LYS A 62 21.34 -2.84 17.81
CA LYS A 62 21.09 -3.63 19.04
C LYS A 62 20.58 -5.03 18.75
N ALA A 63 19.73 -5.19 17.74
CA ALA A 63 19.26 -6.51 17.31
C ALA A 63 20.42 -7.37 16.77
N LYS A 64 21.37 -6.75 16.07
CA LYS A 64 22.60 -7.39 15.59
C LYS A 64 23.53 -7.78 16.74
N GLU A 65 23.72 -6.92 17.72
CA GLU A 65 24.52 -7.19 18.93
C GLU A 65 23.94 -8.34 19.76
N LEU A 66 22.62 -8.35 19.94
CA LEU A 66 21.91 -9.43 20.64
C LEU A 66 22.10 -10.78 19.94
N ARG A 67 22.11 -10.80 18.60
CA ARG A 67 22.42 -12.01 17.82
C ARG A 67 23.86 -12.47 18.04
N THR A 68 24.82 -11.55 18.16
CA THR A 68 26.23 -11.90 18.41
C THR A 68 26.50 -12.46 19.80
N HIS A 69 25.85 -11.93 20.85
CA HIS A 69 26.03 -12.44 22.21
C HIS A 69 25.39 -13.81 22.46
N MET A 70 24.40 -14.21 21.67
CA MET A 70 23.86 -15.58 21.72
C MET A 70 24.82 -16.64 21.15
N HIS A 71 25.93 -16.26 20.50
CA HIS A 71 26.90 -17.18 19.89
C HIS A 71 28.13 -17.52 20.75
N GLU A 72 28.37 -16.85 21.89
CA GLU A 72 29.59 -17.06 22.69
C GLU A 72 29.47 -18.20 23.73
N GLY A 73 28.31 -18.88 23.83
CA GLY A 73 28.01 -19.83 24.90
C GLY A 73 28.10 -21.33 24.59
N HIS A 74 28.39 -21.77 23.36
CA HIS A 74 28.49 -23.20 23.05
C HIS A 74 29.35 -23.50 21.82
N VAL A 75 30.37 -24.33 22.00
CA VAL A 75 31.13 -24.94 20.89
C VAL A 75 30.24 -25.99 20.22
N THR A 76 29.71 -25.71 19.03
CA THR A 76 29.14 -26.68 18.05
C THR A 76 28.85 -25.95 16.72
N PRO A 77 28.73 -26.67 15.57
CA PRO A 77 29.29 -26.23 14.30
C PRO A 77 28.62 -24.98 13.73
N THR A 78 29.41 -24.23 12.96
CA THR A 78 29.06 -23.01 12.22
C THR A 78 27.59 -22.98 11.78
N PRO A 79 26.75 -22.07 12.31
CA PRO A 79 25.44 -21.87 11.75
C PRO A 79 25.65 -21.15 10.43
N THR A 80 25.41 -21.87 9.34
CA THR A 80 25.06 -21.28 8.05
C THR A 80 24.01 -20.21 8.35
N ALA A 81 24.31 -18.94 8.03
CA ALA A 81 23.37 -17.85 8.15
C ALA A 81 22.00 -18.33 7.67
N ALA A 82 20.98 -18.25 8.54
CA ALA A 82 19.64 -18.67 8.17
C ALA A 82 19.30 -17.96 6.85
N PRO A 83 18.99 -18.71 5.78
CA PRO A 83 18.87 -18.09 4.48
C PRO A 83 17.76 -17.04 4.55
N GLU A 84 18.07 -15.81 4.14
CA GLU A 84 17.14 -14.68 4.21
C GLU A 84 16.28 -14.61 2.94
N SER A 85 15.08 -14.02 3.06
CA SER A 85 14.22 -13.81 1.90
C SER A 85 14.91 -12.88 0.89
N LYS A 86 15.05 -13.33 -0.35
CA LYS A 86 15.70 -12.56 -1.41
C LYS A 86 14.67 -11.81 -2.23
N LEU A 87 14.84 -10.51 -2.42
CA LEU A 87 14.08 -9.75 -3.42
C LEU A 87 14.33 -10.37 -4.78
N ARG A 88 13.25 -10.79 -5.44
CA ARG A 88 13.32 -11.37 -6.79
C ARG A 88 12.95 -10.33 -7.82
N PHE A 89 11.85 -9.64 -7.57
CA PHE A 89 11.26 -8.74 -8.56
C PHE A 89 10.48 -7.60 -7.94
N LYS A 90 10.36 -6.51 -8.70
CA LYS A 90 9.41 -5.41 -8.46
C LYS A 90 8.42 -5.40 -9.63
N TYR A 91 7.16 -5.71 -9.35
CA TYR A 91 6.14 -5.95 -10.36
C TYR A 91 4.82 -5.27 -10.02
N ASN A 92 4.05 -4.95 -11.07
CA ASN A 92 2.61 -4.83 -10.95
C ASN A 92 1.98 -6.23 -10.98
N ILE A 93 0.98 -6.46 -10.15
CA ILE A 93 0.17 -7.69 -10.19
C ILE A 93 -1.13 -7.33 -10.92
N ARG A 94 -1.37 -7.96 -12.07
CA ARG A 94 -2.53 -7.67 -12.91
C ARG A 94 -3.45 -8.88 -12.97
N SER A 95 -4.74 -8.69 -12.74
CA SER A 95 -5.75 -9.74 -12.95
C SER A 95 -5.81 -10.16 -14.41
N GLU A 96 -6.21 -11.40 -14.67
CA GLU A 96 -6.70 -11.78 -15.99
C GLU A 96 -8.23 -11.77 -16.01
N SER A 97 -8.83 -11.05 -16.96
CA SER A 97 -10.28 -11.02 -17.15
C SER A 97 -10.66 -11.61 -18.50
N SER A 98 -11.71 -12.45 -18.50
CA SER A 98 -12.33 -12.98 -19.73
C SER A 98 -13.41 -12.05 -20.29
N ARG A 99 -13.88 -11.06 -19.51
CA ARG A 99 -14.96 -10.15 -19.91
C ARG A 99 -14.41 -8.77 -20.28
N GLY A 100 -14.35 -8.51 -21.59
CA GLY A 100 -14.20 -7.15 -22.15
C GLY A 100 -12.79 -6.56 -22.15
N ASN A 101 -11.72 -7.37 -22.02
CA ASN A 101 -10.32 -6.91 -22.00
C ASN A 101 -9.99 -5.85 -20.92
N LYS A 102 -10.83 -5.73 -19.88
CA LYS A 102 -10.61 -4.80 -18.76
C LYS A 102 -9.84 -5.53 -17.67
N ASN A 103 -8.53 -5.43 -17.71
CA ASN A 103 -7.70 -5.93 -16.61
C ASN A 103 -7.66 -4.87 -15.51
N VAL A 104 -7.46 -5.33 -14.26
CA VAL A 104 -7.24 -4.45 -13.12
C VAL A 104 -5.92 -4.78 -12.45
N PHE A 105 -5.28 -3.76 -11.90
CA PHE A 105 -4.09 -3.88 -11.08
C PHE A 105 -4.44 -3.99 -9.60
N PHE A 106 -3.56 -4.68 -8.89
CA PHE A 106 -3.51 -4.76 -7.44
C PHE A 106 -2.97 -3.44 -6.87
N ASP A 107 -3.80 -2.68 -6.14
CA ASP A 107 -3.46 -1.36 -5.62
C ASP A 107 -3.66 -1.27 -4.10
N LEU A 108 -2.63 -0.83 -3.38
CA LEU A 108 -2.71 -0.54 -1.95
C LEU A 108 -3.53 0.73 -1.70
N LYS A 109 -4.76 0.56 -1.22
CA LYS A 109 -5.71 1.65 -1.03
C LYS A 109 -5.20 2.62 0.05
N GLY A 110 -5.11 3.90 -0.30
CA GLY A 110 -4.80 4.97 0.66
C GLY A 110 -3.49 4.75 1.43
N ALA A 111 -2.48 4.15 0.80
CA ALA A 111 -1.18 3.81 1.41
C ALA A 111 -1.25 2.83 2.61
N GLY A 112 -2.32 2.02 2.71
CA GLY A 112 -2.44 0.93 3.69
C GLY A 112 -3.25 1.27 4.94
N GLY A 113 -3.94 2.42 4.97
CA GLY A 113 -4.71 2.90 6.13
C GLY A 113 -6.24 2.79 6.01
N GLN A 114 -6.78 2.07 5.01
CA GLN A 114 -8.22 2.04 4.74
C GLN A 114 -8.82 0.63 4.70
N ASN A 115 -10.11 0.54 5.05
CA ASN A 115 -10.92 -0.67 4.87
C ASN A 115 -11.43 -0.78 3.41
N LEU A 116 -10.50 -1.05 2.53
CA LEU A 116 -10.15 -2.36 1.96
C LEU A 116 -8.65 -2.18 1.74
N PRO A 117 -7.75 -2.94 2.38
CA PRO A 117 -6.34 -2.58 2.36
C PRO A 117 -5.76 -2.67 0.95
N VAL A 118 -6.32 -3.54 0.12
CA VAL A 118 -5.96 -3.68 -1.30
C VAL A 118 -7.22 -3.76 -2.15
N HIS A 119 -7.23 -3.06 -3.28
CA HIS A 119 -8.37 -3.02 -4.20
C HIS A 119 -7.95 -2.97 -5.67
N ALA A 120 -8.91 -3.27 -6.55
CA ALA A 120 -8.73 -3.23 -7.99
C ALA A 120 -8.75 -1.79 -8.52
N ILE A 121 -7.82 -1.47 -9.40
CA ILE A 121 -7.82 -0.23 -10.21
C ILE A 121 -7.61 -0.59 -11.68
N LEU A 122 -8.39 0.01 -12.58
CA LEU A 122 -8.39 -0.28 -14.02
C LEU A 122 -7.02 -0.05 -14.67
N ASP A 123 -6.67 -0.95 -15.60
CA ASP A 123 -5.51 -0.82 -16.47
C ASP A 123 -5.67 0.43 -17.36
N GLY A 124 -4.89 1.47 -17.05
CA GLY A 124 -4.91 2.77 -17.74
C GLY A 124 -5.28 3.98 -16.87
N SER A 125 -5.84 3.79 -15.68
CA SER A 125 -6.23 4.90 -14.79
C SER A 125 -5.12 5.29 -13.81
N TYR A 126 -4.06 5.96 -14.29
CA TYR A 126 -2.82 6.28 -13.56
C TYR A 126 -1.82 5.13 -13.52
N LYS A 127 -0.78 5.27 -14.35
CA LYS A 127 0.33 4.33 -14.43
C LYS A 127 1.38 4.67 -13.36
N TRP A 128 1.74 3.67 -12.54
CA TRP A 128 3.02 3.58 -11.81
C TRP A 128 3.12 4.41 -10.52
N GLY A 129 2.01 4.49 -9.77
CA GLY A 129 2.08 4.94 -8.38
C GLY A 129 2.80 3.92 -7.49
N SER A 130 3.48 4.37 -6.44
CA SER A 130 4.16 3.51 -5.45
C SER A 130 3.24 2.47 -4.81
N ASN A 131 1.92 2.70 -4.82
CA ASN A 131 0.90 1.81 -4.26
C ASN A 131 0.57 0.59 -5.13
N GLN A 132 1.04 0.56 -6.38
CA GLN A 132 0.83 -0.55 -7.33
C GLN A 132 2.12 -1.34 -7.59
N ALA A 133 3.25 -0.86 -7.08
CA ALA A 133 4.52 -1.56 -7.19
C ALA A 133 4.66 -2.55 -6.03
N TRP A 134 4.81 -3.83 -6.35
CA TRP A 134 4.93 -4.91 -5.38
C TRP A 134 6.30 -5.59 -5.50
N GLU A 135 7.00 -5.70 -4.38
CA GLU A 135 8.16 -6.55 -4.21
C GLU A 135 7.70 -8.00 -4.00
N ILE A 136 8.19 -8.90 -4.85
CA ILE A 136 8.02 -10.35 -4.72
C ILE A 136 9.34 -10.90 -4.20
N LEU A 137 9.33 -11.40 -2.97
CA LEU A 137 10.51 -11.98 -2.31
C LEU A 137 10.36 -13.50 -2.25
N SER A 138 11.44 -14.24 -2.51
CA SER A 138 11.43 -15.69 -2.35
C SER A 138 11.52 -16.08 -0.89
N VAL A 139 10.74 -17.09 -0.48
CA VAL A 139 10.93 -17.72 0.83
C VAL A 139 12.11 -18.69 0.76
N PRO A 140 13.06 -18.61 1.70
CA PRO A 140 14.22 -19.50 1.76
C PRO A 140 13.86 -20.98 1.71
N GLY A 141 14.56 -21.75 0.87
CA GLY A 141 14.29 -23.18 0.68
C GLY A 141 13.12 -23.52 -0.26
N PHE A 142 12.41 -22.52 -0.79
CA PHE A 142 11.30 -22.72 -1.72
C PHE A 142 11.54 -21.98 -3.04
N ASN A 143 11.32 -22.67 -4.16
CA ASN A 143 11.39 -22.05 -5.50
C ASN A 143 10.01 -21.54 -5.98
N THR A 144 8.95 -21.90 -5.27
CA THR A 144 7.56 -21.53 -5.61
C THR A 144 6.88 -20.75 -4.51
N ARG A 145 7.52 -20.47 -3.37
CA ARG A 145 6.88 -19.74 -2.28
C ARG A 145 7.43 -18.33 -2.18
N VAL A 146 6.52 -17.36 -2.08
CA VAL A 146 6.85 -15.95 -2.09
C VAL A 146 6.17 -15.19 -0.96
N ILE A 147 6.75 -14.03 -0.65
CA ILE A 147 6.16 -12.96 0.15
C ILE A 147 5.84 -11.82 -0.81
N ILE A 148 4.66 -11.23 -0.67
CA ILE A 148 4.19 -10.10 -1.49
C ILE A 148 4.15 -8.86 -0.61
N LYS A 149 4.96 -7.87 -0.96
CA LYS A 149 5.18 -6.67 -0.17
C LYS A 149 5.04 -5.43 -1.03
N VAL A 150 4.56 -4.33 -0.48
CA VAL A 150 4.51 -3.05 -1.21
C VAL A 150 5.93 -2.51 -1.37
N ALA A 151 6.33 -2.12 -2.58
CA ALA A 151 7.69 -1.70 -2.86
C ALA A 151 8.08 -0.43 -2.11
N GLY A 152 9.26 -0.44 -1.49
CA GLY A 152 9.76 0.72 -0.71
C GLY A 152 8.99 1.02 0.58
N ASN A 153 8.03 0.18 0.99
CA ASN A 153 7.35 0.27 2.28
C ASN A 153 7.43 -1.09 2.99
N ILE A 154 6.85 -1.28 4.18
CA ILE A 154 6.96 -2.51 5.00
C ILE A 154 5.60 -3.21 5.18
N PHE A 155 4.65 -2.91 4.30
CA PHE A 155 3.35 -3.56 4.25
C PHE A 155 3.45 -4.90 3.52
N VAL A 156 2.96 -5.96 4.16
CA VAL A 156 2.95 -7.32 3.60
C VAL A 156 1.52 -7.79 3.43
N LEU A 157 1.23 -8.40 2.27
CA LEU A 157 -0.06 -9.01 1.96
C LEU A 157 -0.21 -10.37 2.64
N PHE A 158 -1.32 -10.59 3.33
CA PHE A 158 -1.59 -11.86 4.00
C PHE A 158 -3.06 -12.26 3.93
N SER A 159 -3.31 -13.55 4.16
CA SER A 159 -4.65 -14.10 4.31
C SER A 159 -5.18 -13.90 5.72
N ALA A 160 -6.43 -13.43 5.84
CA ALA A 160 -7.17 -13.41 7.09
C ALA A 160 -7.61 -14.82 7.57
N GLY A 161 -7.30 -15.88 6.81
CA GLY A 161 -7.54 -17.27 7.20
C GLY A 161 -8.96 -17.76 6.96
N ARG A 162 -9.78 -17.04 6.18
CA ARG A 162 -11.21 -17.32 6.02
C ARG A 162 -11.63 -17.19 4.55
N GLN A 163 -12.39 -18.17 4.07
CA GLN A 163 -12.94 -18.14 2.71
C GLN A 163 -13.90 -16.95 2.53
N GLY A 164 -13.75 -16.21 1.43
CA GLY A 164 -14.61 -15.08 1.07
C GLY A 164 -14.26 -13.76 1.78
N HIS A 165 -13.25 -13.77 2.66
CA HIS A 165 -12.77 -12.55 3.30
C HIS A 165 -11.81 -11.79 2.38
N THR A 166 -11.75 -10.48 2.56
CA THR A 166 -10.77 -9.63 1.88
C THR A 166 -9.36 -10.00 2.33
N VAL A 167 -8.40 -9.99 1.39
CA VAL A 167 -6.98 -10.03 1.75
C VAL A 167 -6.61 -8.84 2.63
N GLU A 168 -5.70 -9.04 3.57
CA GLU A 168 -5.24 -7.99 4.44
C GLU A 168 -3.82 -7.54 4.07
N CYS A 169 -3.47 -6.33 4.46
CA CYS A 169 -2.14 -5.79 4.27
C CYS A 169 -1.77 -4.97 5.50
N GLU A 170 -0.69 -5.36 6.17
CA GLU A 170 -0.30 -4.79 7.46
C GLU A 170 1.18 -4.44 7.48
N ARG A 171 1.49 -3.32 8.13
CA ARG A 171 2.85 -2.83 8.35
C ARG A 171 3.58 -3.75 9.33
N ASN A 172 4.82 -4.14 9.02
CA ASN A 172 5.65 -5.01 9.88
C ASN A 172 5.04 -6.39 10.17
N ARG A 173 4.17 -6.89 9.29
CA ARG A 173 3.69 -8.27 9.42
C ARG A 173 4.86 -9.24 9.33
N ASP A 174 4.89 -10.19 10.26
CA ASP A 174 5.88 -11.26 10.26
C ASP A 174 5.77 -12.09 8.97
N ALA A 175 6.80 -12.01 8.12
CA ALA A 175 6.86 -12.72 6.84
C ALA A 175 7.09 -14.24 7.03
N SER A 176 7.46 -14.68 8.23
CA SER A 176 7.55 -16.10 8.57
C SER A 176 6.18 -16.74 8.82
N ASP A 177 5.14 -15.93 9.10
CA ASP A 177 3.77 -16.43 9.20
C ASP A 177 3.32 -17.01 7.85
N LEU A 178 2.85 -18.25 7.87
CA LEU A 178 2.32 -18.91 6.68
C LEU A 178 1.14 -18.14 6.05
N ALA A 179 0.42 -17.31 6.82
CA ALA A 179 -0.63 -16.44 6.29
C ALA A 179 -0.07 -15.38 5.33
N ALA A 180 1.19 -14.96 5.51
CA ALA A 180 1.88 -13.96 4.68
C ALA A 180 2.65 -14.59 3.50
N GLN A 181 2.65 -15.93 3.40
CA GLN A 181 3.36 -16.66 2.36
C GLN A 181 2.39 -17.22 1.33
N TRP A 182 2.77 -17.10 0.06
CA TRP A 182 1.94 -17.49 -1.07
C TRP A 182 2.72 -18.44 -1.98
N ASP A 183 2.18 -19.62 -2.23
CA ASP A 183 2.64 -20.55 -3.25
C ASP A 183 2.25 -20.00 -4.63
N LEU A 184 3.26 -19.65 -5.41
CA LEU A 184 3.20 -19.31 -6.82
C LEU A 184 2.98 -20.58 -7.64
N GLN A 185 1.79 -20.69 -8.24
CA GLN A 185 1.44 -21.78 -9.14
C GLN A 185 1.52 -21.29 -10.59
N GLY A 186 1.98 -22.17 -11.49
CA GLY A 186 2.18 -21.86 -12.92
C GLY A 186 3.57 -21.33 -13.28
N ALA A 187 4.40 -21.01 -12.28
CA ALA A 187 5.77 -20.54 -12.45
C ALA A 187 6.62 -20.82 -11.20
N THR A 188 7.91 -20.54 -11.30
CA THR A 188 8.85 -20.45 -10.18
C THR A 188 9.40 -19.04 -10.09
N VAL A 189 10.08 -18.71 -8.99
CA VAL A 189 10.77 -17.42 -8.83
C VAL A 189 11.97 -17.25 -9.77
N GLU A 190 12.32 -18.28 -10.54
CA GLU A 190 13.42 -18.25 -11.50
C GLU A 190 12.93 -18.09 -12.96
N ASN A 191 11.67 -18.43 -13.27
CA ASN A 191 11.18 -18.47 -14.65
C ASN A 191 9.96 -17.59 -14.94
N VAL A 192 9.47 -16.84 -13.96
CA VAL A 192 8.31 -15.96 -14.16
C VAL A 192 8.68 -14.78 -15.07
N THR A 193 7.81 -14.51 -16.05
CA THR A 193 7.92 -13.41 -17.02
C THR A 193 6.60 -12.63 -17.07
N ASP A 194 6.59 -11.48 -17.74
CA ASP A 194 5.39 -10.66 -17.96
C ASP A 194 4.26 -11.36 -18.72
N SER A 195 4.60 -12.42 -19.45
CA SER A 195 3.64 -13.26 -20.18
C SER A 195 3.09 -14.42 -19.34
N THR A 196 3.74 -14.74 -18.21
CA THR A 196 3.44 -15.93 -17.42
C THR A 196 2.18 -15.71 -16.59
N GLN A 197 1.17 -16.55 -16.80
CA GLN A 197 0.01 -16.63 -15.92
C GLN A 197 0.40 -17.37 -14.64
N VAL A 198 0.07 -16.77 -13.50
CA VAL A 198 0.30 -17.35 -12.17
C VAL A 198 -0.96 -17.32 -11.33
N ARG A 199 -0.98 -18.16 -10.29
CA ARG A 199 -1.96 -18.09 -9.20
C ARG A 199 -1.23 -18.02 -7.88
N PHE A 200 -1.77 -17.29 -6.92
CA PHE A 200 -1.22 -17.21 -5.57
C PHE A 200 -2.11 -18.01 -4.62
N ARG A 201 -1.59 -19.14 -4.15
CA ARG A 201 -2.26 -19.96 -3.14
C ARG A 201 -1.64 -19.71 -1.78
N ASN A 202 -2.42 -19.32 -0.78
CA ASN A 202 -1.92 -19.05 0.55
C ASN A 202 -1.36 -20.33 1.21
N ALA A 203 -0.21 -20.22 1.86
CA ALA A 203 0.49 -21.36 2.45
C ALA A 203 -0.16 -21.89 3.74
N LYS A 204 -0.94 -21.05 4.46
CA LYS A 204 -1.59 -21.42 5.73
C LYS A 204 -2.91 -22.15 5.52
N ASP A 205 -3.78 -21.59 4.68
CA ASP A 205 -5.17 -22.06 4.53
C ASP A 205 -5.47 -22.67 3.16
N GLY A 206 -4.56 -22.56 2.20
CA GLY A 206 -4.73 -23.12 0.87
C GLY A 206 -5.75 -22.42 -0.02
N THR A 207 -6.29 -21.28 0.40
CA THR A 207 -7.13 -20.39 -0.41
C THR A 207 -6.30 -19.64 -1.45
N TYR A 208 -6.96 -19.04 -2.41
CA TYR A 208 -6.37 -18.35 -3.54
C TYR A 208 -6.67 -16.85 -3.47
N LEU A 209 -5.73 -16.06 -3.93
CA LEU A 209 -5.96 -14.67 -4.28
C LEU A 209 -7.04 -14.60 -5.36
N ASP A 210 -8.09 -13.83 -5.11
CA ASP A 210 -9.29 -13.84 -5.94
C ASP A 210 -9.85 -12.42 -6.15
N LEU A 211 -10.04 -12.00 -7.40
CA LEU A 211 -10.78 -10.77 -7.70
C LEU A 211 -12.28 -11.01 -7.50
N SER A 212 -12.87 -10.37 -6.49
CA SER A 212 -14.26 -10.61 -6.08
C SER A 212 -15.23 -10.56 -7.27
N SER A 213 -15.92 -11.68 -7.49
CA SER A 213 -16.93 -11.85 -8.55
C SER A 213 -16.43 -11.53 -9.96
N SER A 214 -15.12 -11.59 -10.21
CA SER A 214 -14.49 -11.12 -11.47
C SER A 214 -14.84 -9.65 -11.81
N ASN A 215 -15.19 -8.83 -10.82
CA ASN A 215 -15.61 -7.46 -11.05
C ASN A 215 -14.41 -6.55 -11.29
N THR A 216 -14.36 -5.90 -12.45
CA THR A 216 -13.24 -5.05 -12.87
C THR A 216 -13.50 -3.57 -12.56
N ALA A 217 -14.52 -3.25 -11.76
CA ALA A 217 -14.76 -1.88 -11.32
C ALA A 217 -13.69 -1.44 -10.31
N ASN A 218 -13.27 -0.18 -10.39
CA ASN A 218 -12.36 0.43 -9.42
C ASN A 218 -12.93 0.28 -8.00
N GLY A 219 -12.07 -0.11 -7.05
CA GLY A 219 -12.47 -0.35 -5.67
C GLY A 219 -12.95 -1.76 -5.37
N THR A 220 -13.02 -2.65 -6.37
CA THR A 220 -13.37 -4.06 -6.12
C THR A 220 -12.33 -4.70 -5.20
N ALA A 221 -12.79 -5.42 -4.17
CA ALA A 221 -11.94 -6.12 -3.23
C ALA A 221 -11.26 -7.35 -3.85
N PHE A 222 -10.06 -7.65 -3.37
CA PHE A 222 -9.44 -8.96 -3.53
C PHE A 222 -9.68 -9.82 -2.29
N LEU A 223 -9.96 -11.10 -2.51
CA LEU A 223 -10.37 -12.04 -1.48
C LEU A 223 -9.36 -13.18 -1.34
N THR A 224 -9.49 -13.90 -0.22
CA THR A 224 -9.04 -15.29 -0.05
C THR A 224 -10.21 -16.21 -0.36
N TYR A 225 -10.14 -16.97 -1.44
CA TYR A 225 -11.25 -17.81 -1.89
C TYR A 225 -10.82 -19.24 -2.22
N ASN A 226 -11.75 -20.20 -2.18
CA ASN A 226 -11.42 -21.57 -2.53
C ASN A 226 -10.97 -21.65 -3.99
N GLY A 227 -9.94 -22.46 -4.24
CA GLY A 227 -9.43 -22.67 -5.60
C GLY A 227 -10.50 -23.27 -6.49
N HIS A 228 -10.83 -22.56 -7.58
CA HIS A 228 -11.73 -23.05 -8.62
C HIS A 228 -11.16 -22.83 -10.03
N GLY A 229 -9.92 -22.33 -10.13
CA GLY A 229 -9.18 -22.22 -11.39
C GLY A 229 -9.68 -21.12 -12.33
N GLY A 230 -10.69 -20.34 -11.91
CA GLY A 230 -11.28 -19.26 -12.69
C GLY A 230 -10.30 -18.13 -12.99
N VAL A 231 -10.64 -17.31 -13.98
CA VAL A 231 -9.79 -16.21 -14.44
C VAL A 231 -9.55 -15.14 -13.37
N ASN A 232 -10.49 -14.93 -12.46
CA ASN A 232 -10.36 -14.07 -11.29
C ASN A 232 -9.32 -14.55 -10.27
N GLN A 233 -8.82 -15.78 -10.39
CA GLN A 233 -7.72 -16.33 -9.58
C GLN A 233 -6.39 -16.38 -10.36
N ALA A 234 -6.38 -15.89 -11.60
CA ALA A 234 -5.23 -15.88 -12.49
C ALA A 234 -4.69 -14.45 -12.65
N PHE A 235 -3.37 -14.33 -12.60
CA PHE A 235 -2.67 -13.05 -12.62
C PHE A 235 -1.46 -13.09 -13.54
N LYS A 236 -1.06 -11.92 -14.02
CA LYS A 236 0.24 -11.70 -14.69
C LYS A 236 1.08 -10.72 -13.88
N LEU A 237 2.39 -10.94 -13.86
CA LEU A 237 3.36 -10.09 -13.17
C LEU A 237 4.06 -9.18 -14.17
N TRP A 238 3.69 -7.90 -14.20
CA TRP A 238 4.17 -6.95 -15.20
C TRP A 238 5.36 -6.16 -14.66
N LYS A 239 6.50 -6.21 -15.36
CA LYS A 239 7.72 -5.50 -14.97
C LYS A 239 7.47 -4.02 -14.81
N HIS A 240 7.77 -3.55 -13.61
CA HIS A 240 7.86 -2.13 -13.33
C HIS A 240 9.21 -1.60 -13.81
#